data_AF-A0A162PY93-F1
#
_entry.id   AF-A0A162PY93-F1
#
_cell.length_a   1.000
_cell.length_b   1.000
_cell.length_c   1.000
_cell.angle_alpha   90.00
_cell.angle_beta   90.00
_cell.angle_gamma   90.00
#
_symmetry.space_group_name_H-M   'P 1'
#
loop_
_entity.id
_entity.type
_entity.pdbx_description
1 polymer ?
#
loop_
_entity_poly.entity_id
_entity_poly.type
_entity_poly.pdbx_seq_one_letter_code
_entity_poly.pdbx_strand_id
1 'polypeptide(L)'
;MDNSLDFNFSYVGKPSFRAEPSYRISLEPPEISPDLYYTKIPNDLPGALRWKQLIIWCAEHTKQKGEKLTGKQKQVAECQKRIIDLLVHDNIGLGWYQRDIQGPKNAKKPPNTRNLINKERLKTLQQELESLKQEKEERKQCMFEVYHEHAIAQDTVMNPPPFELDDHLDLLDPDQQAFMHQCIDEEDLPSLPVKEDLLAEISILPYVLSTIDKVQKAEGEFGDLVMKEAAKKLAWPESIDPFLLLRALSHHTVHQEDS
;
A
#
# COMPACT_ATOMS: atom_id res chain seq x y z
N MET A 1 -0.73 81.64 53.58
CA MET A 1 -1.68 80.86 52.75
C MET A 1 -0.86 79.84 51.99
N ASP A 2 -0.23 78.91 52.70
CA ASP A 2 -0.84 77.69 53.26
C ASP A 2 -1.05 76.64 52.18
N ASN A 3 -0.11 75.69 52.06
CA ASN A 3 -0.30 74.39 52.69
C ASN A 3 0.92 73.50 52.41
N SER A 4 1.75 73.40 53.45
CA SER A 4 2.61 72.24 53.66
C SER A 4 1.71 71.03 53.96
N LEU A 5 1.82 69.97 53.18
CA LEU A 5 1.35 68.64 53.55
C LEU A 5 2.50 67.67 53.35
N ASP A 6 3.32 67.57 54.41
CA ASP A 6 4.24 66.48 54.66
C ASP A 6 3.45 65.16 54.75
N PHE A 7 3.45 64.38 53.67
CA PHE A 7 2.96 63.01 53.71
C PHE A 7 4.09 62.06 54.14
N ASN A 8 4.17 61.87 55.45
CA ASN A 8 4.94 60.81 56.09
C ASN A 8 4.43 59.43 55.61
N PHE A 9 5.14 58.80 54.67
CA PHE A 9 5.04 57.35 54.45
C PHE A 9 6.02 56.63 55.38
N SER A 10 5.64 56.51 56.64
CA SER A 10 6.20 55.49 57.53
C SER A 10 5.53 54.14 57.24
N TYR A 11 6.27 53.05 57.44
CA TYR A 11 5.90 51.65 57.22
C TYR A 11 5.95 51.13 55.77
N VAL A 12 7.16 50.99 55.23
CA VAL A 12 7.47 49.81 54.41
C VAL A 12 7.93 48.72 55.37
N GLY A 13 6.95 48.03 55.96
CA GLY A 13 7.21 46.74 56.57
C GLY A 13 7.83 45.84 55.50
N LYS A 14 9.07 45.39 55.74
CA LYS A 14 9.69 44.33 54.95
C LYS A 14 8.65 43.20 54.84
N PRO A 15 8.31 42.69 53.64
CA PRO A 15 7.49 41.50 53.56
C PRO A 15 8.22 40.41 54.33
N SER A 16 7.65 40.04 55.48
CA SER A 16 8.03 38.86 56.22
C SER A 16 8.02 37.73 55.20
N PHE A 17 9.21 37.20 54.89
CA PHE A 17 9.39 36.04 54.04
C PHE A 17 8.78 34.88 54.82
N ARG A 18 7.46 34.74 54.70
CA ARG A 18 6.69 33.65 55.27
C ARG A 18 7.33 32.40 54.70
N ALA A 19 7.90 31.57 55.58
CA ALA A 19 8.48 30.30 55.17
C ALA A 19 7.45 29.58 54.30
N GLU A 20 7.73 29.47 52.99
CA GLU A 20 6.89 28.78 52.04
C GLU A 20 6.69 27.36 52.58
N PRO A 21 5.47 26.94 52.94
CA PRO A 21 5.23 25.55 53.26
C PRO A 21 5.80 24.69 52.12
N SER A 22 6.68 23.76 52.46
CA SER A 22 7.29 22.83 51.51
C SER A 22 6.21 21.89 50.98
N TYR A 23 5.45 22.36 50.00
CA TYR A 23 4.44 21.58 49.32
C TYR A 23 5.14 20.55 48.45
N ARG A 24 5.07 19.27 48.84
CA ARG A 24 5.60 18.17 48.04
C ARG A 24 4.54 17.72 47.04
N ILE A 25 4.97 17.60 45.80
CA ILE A 25 4.17 17.02 44.71
C ILE A 25 4.19 15.50 44.87
N SER A 26 3.01 14.88 44.78
CA SER A 26 2.91 13.42 44.75
C SER A 26 3.14 12.90 43.34
N LEU A 27 3.93 11.85 43.18
CA LEU A 27 4.15 11.22 41.87
C LEU A 27 3.05 10.19 41.55
N GLU A 28 2.58 9.47 42.56
CA GLU A 28 1.60 8.40 42.36
C GLU A 28 0.18 8.96 42.30
N PRO A 29 -0.59 8.67 41.22
CA PRO A 29 -1.99 9.03 41.12
C PRO A 29 -2.85 8.15 42.06
N PRO A 30 -3.92 8.71 42.65
CA PRO A 30 -4.88 7.90 43.40
C PRO A 30 -5.60 6.91 42.48
N GLU A 31 -5.94 5.72 43.00
CA GLU A 31 -6.73 4.67 42.31
C GLU A 31 -8.21 5.08 42.16
N ILE A 32 -8.47 6.14 41.41
CA ILE A 32 -9.80 6.67 41.12
C ILE A 32 -9.90 7.07 39.64
N SER A 33 -11.12 7.31 39.16
CA SER A 33 -11.32 7.85 37.81
C SER A 33 -10.56 9.16 37.62
N PRO A 34 -9.88 9.38 36.47
CA PRO A 34 -9.20 10.63 36.15
C PRO A 34 -10.07 11.88 36.29
N ASP A 35 -11.38 11.75 36.06
CA ASP A 35 -12.35 12.84 36.20
C ASP A 35 -12.45 13.39 37.64
N LEU A 36 -12.05 12.57 38.62
CA LEU A 36 -12.12 12.88 40.05
C LEU A 36 -10.77 13.32 40.63
N TYR A 37 -9.69 13.32 39.85
CA TYR A 37 -8.34 13.68 40.34
C TYR A 37 -8.31 15.08 40.97
N TYR A 38 -8.99 16.04 40.37
CA TYR A 38 -9.02 17.41 40.88
C TYR A 38 -9.60 17.52 42.31
N THR A 39 -10.51 16.62 42.69
CA THR A 39 -11.15 16.63 44.02
C THR A 39 -10.24 16.15 45.14
N LYS A 40 -9.19 15.38 44.80
CA LYS A 40 -8.23 14.83 45.78
C LYS A 40 -7.04 15.73 46.03
N ILE A 41 -6.88 16.79 45.26
CA ILE A 41 -5.81 17.76 45.44
C ILE A 41 -6.25 18.74 46.53
N PRO A 42 -5.45 18.96 47.60
CA PRO A 42 -5.86 19.84 48.69
C PRO A 42 -6.07 21.27 48.19
N ASN A 43 -7.14 21.90 48.66
CA ASN A 43 -7.52 23.26 48.25
C ASN A 43 -6.55 24.33 48.77
N ASP A 44 -5.74 24.00 49.79
CA ASP A 44 -4.75 24.89 50.39
C ASP A 44 -3.50 25.09 49.51
N LEU A 45 -3.37 24.32 48.43
CA LEU A 45 -2.29 24.47 47.45
C LEU A 45 -2.56 25.69 46.53
N PRO A 46 -1.52 26.48 46.22
CA PRO A 46 -1.57 27.46 45.14
C PRO A 46 -2.07 26.85 43.84
N GLY A 47 -2.91 27.57 43.09
CA GLY A 47 -3.54 27.07 41.87
C GLY A 47 -2.55 26.46 40.87
N ALA A 48 -1.36 27.08 40.70
CA ALA A 48 -0.32 26.55 39.81
C ALA A 48 0.20 25.17 40.25
N LEU A 49 0.38 24.94 41.56
CA LEU A 49 0.79 23.64 42.10
C LEU A 49 -0.32 22.59 41.99
N ARG A 50 -1.58 23.00 42.15
CA ARG A 50 -2.73 22.11 41.90
C ARG A 50 -2.77 21.63 40.45
N TRP A 51 -2.57 22.55 39.51
CA TRP A 51 -2.48 22.20 38.09
C TRP A 51 -1.30 21.29 37.79
N LYS A 52 -0.14 21.55 38.40
CA LYS A 52 1.05 20.71 38.28
C LYS A 52 0.78 19.28 38.74
N GLN A 53 0.19 19.14 39.92
CA GLN A 53 -0.18 17.84 40.49
C GLN A 53 -1.16 17.08 39.59
N LEU A 54 -2.16 17.77 39.04
CA LEU A 54 -3.14 17.19 38.13
C LEU A 54 -2.49 16.68 36.83
N ILE A 55 -1.61 17.49 36.22
CA ILE A 55 -0.91 17.12 34.97
C ILE A 55 -0.06 15.86 35.20
N ILE A 56 0.66 15.79 36.32
CA ILE A 56 1.49 14.64 36.67
C ILE A 56 0.63 13.38 36.84
N TRP A 57 -0.46 13.47 37.59
CA TRP A 57 -1.38 12.34 37.77
C TRP A 57 -2.01 11.86 36.47
N CYS A 58 -2.45 12.77 35.61
CA CYS A 58 -2.97 12.42 34.28
C CYS A 58 -1.89 11.72 33.43
N ALA A 59 -0.66 12.24 33.46
CA ALA A 59 0.45 11.67 32.70
C ALA A 59 0.88 10.28 33.21
N GLU A 60 0.88 10.05 34.52
CA GLU A 60 1.16 8.72 35.10
C GLU A 60 0.04 7.72 34.79
N HIS A 61 -1.23 8.15 34.85
CA HIS A 61 -2.36 7.30 34.46
C HIS A 61 -2.26 6.83 32.99
N THR A 62 -1.80 7.69 32.06
CA THR A 62 -1.62 7.27 30.66
C THR A 62 -0.46 6.30 30.46
N LYS A 63 0.53 6.27 31.37
CA LYS A 63 1.65 5.31 31.31
C LYS A 63 1.24 3.91 31.76
N GLN A 64 0.32 3.79 32.71
CA GLN A 64 -0.06 2.52 33.34
C GLN A 64 -0.87 1.58 32.43
N LYS A 65 -1.41 2.07 31.30
CA LYS A 65 -2.04 1.23 30.27
C LYS A 65 -0.96 0.49 29.47
N GLY A 66 -0.46 -0.60 30.06
CA GLY A 66 0.67 -1.39 29.61
C GLY A 66 0.45 -2.14 28.29
N GLU A 67 0.62 -1.46 27.17
CA GLU A 67 0.92 -2.11 25.90
C GLU A 67 2.44 -2.26 25.74
N LYS A 68 2.87 -3.38 25.12
CA LYS A 68 4.27 -3.60 24.73
C LYS A 68 4.69 -2.48 23.78
N LEU A 69 5.37 -1.47 24.31
CA LEU A 69 5.79 -0.29 23.55
C LEU A 69 6.68 -0.70 22.38
N THR A 70 6.23 -0.46 21.15
CA THR A 70 7.05 -0.54 19.93
C THR A 70 8.08 0.60 19.89
N GLY A 71 9.12 0.49 19.05
CA GLY A 71 10.29 1.39 19.08
C GLY A 71 9.98 2.90 19.16
N LYS A 72 8.99 3.41 18.41
CA LYS A 72 8.55 4.82 18.50
C LYS A 72 7.81 5.14 19.80
N GLN A 73 7.02 4.22 20.33
CA GLN A 73 6.30 4.40 21.60
C GLN A 73 7.27 4.42 22.80
N LYS A 74 8.39 3.69 22.72
CA LYS A 74 9.46 3.77 23.75
C LYS A 74 10.09 5.16 23.83
N GLN A 75 10.39 5.77 22.69
CA GLN A 75 10.92 7.15 22.64
C GLN A 75 9.93 8.15 23.22
N VAL A 76 8.64 8.01 22.91
CA VAL A 76 7.59 8.87 23.48
C VAL A 76 7.51 8.70 25.00
N ALA A 77 7.55 7.47 25.50
CA ALA A 77 7.53 7.20 26.94
C ALA A 77 8.75 7.78 27.68
N GLU A 78 9.93 7.74 27.06
CA GLU A 78 11.16 8.35 27.59
C GLU A 78 11.06 9.89 27.62
N CYS A 79 10.57 10.51 26.54
CA CYS A 79 10.28 11.95 26.53
C CYS A 79 9.26 12.32 27.61
N GLN A 80 8.21 11.53 27.80
CA GLN A 80 7.19 11.77 28.81
C GLN A 80 7.78 11.69 30.22
N LYS A 81 8.63 10.69 30.53
CA LYS A 81 9.36 10.62 31.80
C LYS A 81 10.18 11.87 32.04
N ARG A 82 10.99 12.27 31.05
CA ARG A 82 11.82 13.47 31.14
C ARG A 82 11.01 14.75 31.38
N ILE A 83 9.85 14.89 30.75
CA ILE A 83 8.95 16.04 30.97
C ILE A 83 8.39 16.04 32.39
N ILE A 84 7.97 14.88 32.90
CA ILE A 84 7.49 14.73 34.28
C ILE A 84 8.61 15.07 35.27
N ASP A 85 9.82 14.59 35.04
CA ASP A 85 10.98 14.93 35.87
C ASP A 85 11.24 16.44 35.87
N LEU A 86 11.20 17.09 34.71
CA LEU A 86 11.37 18.54 34.59
C LEU A 86 10.24 19.31 35.28
N LEU A 87 9.01 18.80 35.24
CA LEU A 87 7.89 19.35 35.99
C LEU A 87 8.19 19.22 37.49
N VAL A 88 8.46 18.03 38.02
CA VAL A 88 8.69 17.80 39.46
C VAL A 88 9.79 18.71 40.02
N HIS A 89 10.90 18.89 39.31
CA HIS A 89 12.04 19.72 39.74
C HIS A 89 11.89 21.24 39.49
N ASP A 90 10.69 21.72 39.13
CA ASP A 90 10.38 23.14 38.87
C ASP A 90 11.21 23.83 37.77
N ASN A 91 11.80 23.04 36.87
CA ASN A 91 12.53 23.57 35.71
C ASN A 91 11.60 24.13 34.62
N ILE A 92 10.30 23.83 34.71
CA ILE A 92 9.26 24.36 33.82
C ILE A 92 8.28 25.18 34.65
N GLY A 93 8.37 26.51 34.54
CA GLY A 93 7.41 27.41 35.17
C GLY A 93 6.02 27.25 34.55
N LEU A 94 5.05 26.77 35.32
CA LEU A 94 3.63 26.70 34.91
C LEU A 94 2.89 28.04 35.08
N GLY A 95 3.62 29.13 35.29
CA GLY A 95 3.08 30.46 35.48
C GLY A 95 2.30 30.93 34.27
N TRP A 96 0.98 30.83 34.32
CA TRP A 96 0.09 31.35 33.27
C TRP A 96 0.23 32.86 33.08
N TYR A 97 0.76 33.56 34.10
CA TYR A 97 0.97 34.99 34.16
C TYR A 97 2.21 35.49 33.39
N GLN A 98 3.10 34.60 32.94
CA GLN A 98 4.36 34.96 32.26
C GLN A 98 4.38 34.52 30.79
N ARG A 99 3.23 34.24 30.18
CA ARG A 99 3.18 33.93 28.75
C ARG A 99 3.37 35.19 27.92
N ASP A 100 4.48 35.27 27.20
CA ASP A 100 4.62 36.22 26.10
C ASP A 100 3.47 36.00 25.10
N ILE A 101 2.64 37.03 24.91
CA ILE A 101 1.44 37.01 24.05
C ILE A 101 1.79 36.60 22.61
N GLN A 102 3.06 36.76 22.20
CA GLN A 102 3.54 36.42 20.86
C GLN A 102 3.89 34.93 20.66
N GLY A 103 3.82 34.10 21.70
CA GLY A 103 4.15 32.67 21.61
C GLY A 103 5.62 32.39 21.22
N PRO A 104 6.04 31.12 21.20
CA PRO A 104 7.39 30.75 20.81
C PRO A 104 7.60 31.05 19.31
N LYS A 105 8.38 32.09 19.01
CA LYS A 105 8.68 32.57 17.64
C LYS A 105 9.27 31.50 16.70
N ASN A 106 9.79 30.40 17.24
CA ASN A 106 10.54 29.38 16.50
C ASN A 106 9.94 27.96 16.55
N ALA A 107 8.64 27.81 16.86
CA ALA A 107 8.02 26.48 16.88
C ALA A 107 7.91 25.89 15.46
N LYS A 108 8.77 24.90 15.14
CA LYS A 108 8.68 24.13 13.90
C LYS A 108 7.42 23.26 13.94
N LYS A 109 6.42 23.59 13.11
CA LYS A 109 5.20 22.78 13.00
C LYS A 109 5.54 21.44 12.34
N PRO A 110 5.17 20.30 12.95
CA PRO A 110 5.37 19.01 12.31
C PRO A 110 4.60 18.96 10.98
N PRO A 111 5.09 18.20 9.98
CA PRO A 111 4.38 18.03 8.72
C PRO A 111 3.01 17.39 8.98
N ASN A 112 1.99 17.87 8.28
CA ASN A 112 0.65 17.30 8.34
C ASN A 112 0.72 15.84 7.86
N THR A 113 0.22 14.89 8.67
CA THR A 113 0.21 13.45 8.36
C THR A 113 -0.50 13.15 7.04
N ARG A 114 -1.57 13.88 6.73
CA ARG A 114 -2.26 13.78 5.43
C ARG A 114 -1.35 14.11 4.26
N ASN A 115 -0.45 15.08 4.41
CA ASN A 115 0.48 15.45 3.34
C ASN A 115 1.53 14.36 3.11
N LEU A 116 1.93 13.62 4.14
CA LEU A 116 2.84 12.48 4.00
C LEU A 116 2.15 11.33 3.25
N ILE A 117 0.95 10.96 3.68
CA ILE A 117 0.15 9.90 3.04
C ILE A 117 -0.16 10.26 1.57
N ASN A 118 -0.57 11.50 1.31
CA ASN A 118 -0.86 11.95 -0.05
C ASN A 118 0.39 11.92 -0.95
N LYS A 119 1.58 12.21 -0.41
CA LYS A 119 2.83 12.12 -1.17
C LYS A 119 3.17 10.67 -1.55
N GLU A 120 2.97 9.73 -0.63
CA GLU A 120 3.19 8.31 -0.91
C GLU A 120 2.20 7.82 -1.98
N ARG A 121 0.91 8.15 -1.81
CA ARG A 121 -0.13 7.79 -2.77
C ARG A 121 0.08 8.40 -4.16
N LEU A 122 0.59 9.64 -4.24
CA LEU A 122 0.92 10.25 -5.52
C LEU A 122 2.02 9.49 -6.24
N LYS A 123 3.04 9.00 -5.52
CA LYS A 123 4.12 8.22 -6.13
C LYS A 123 3.62 6.89 -6.69
N THR A 124 2.80 6.16 -5.93
CA THR A 124 2.25 4.88 -6.40
C THR A 124 1.37 5.08 -7.63
N LEU A 125 0.49 6.08 -7.61
CA LEU A 125 -0.37 6.40 -8.74
C LEU A 125 0.42 6.84 -9.99
N GLN A 126 1.54 7.56 -9.81
CA GLN A 126 2.40 7.93 -10.93
C GLN A 126 3.08 6.72 -11.57
N GLN A 127 3.55 5.78 -10.76
CA GLN A 127 4.15 4.53 -11.24
C GLN A 127 3.12 3.66 -12.00
N GLU A 128 1.91 3.52 -11.45
CA GLU A 128 0.82 2.81 -12.12
C GLU A 128 0.46 3.46 -13.47
N LEU A 129 0.40 4.80 -13.51
CA LEU A 129 0.13 5.53 -14.75
C LEU A 129 1.20 5.30 -15.83
N GLU A 130 2.46 5.20 -15.42
CA GLU A 130 3.57 4.96 -16.34
C GLU A 130 3.52 3.53 -16.88
N SER A 131 3.27 2.53 -16.03
CA SER A 131 3.07 1.14 -16.44
C SER A 131 1.89 0.98 -17.41
N LEU A 132 0.74 1.58 -17.11
CA LEU A 132 -0.43 1.53 -17.99
C LEU A 132 -0.19 2.21 -19.34
N LYS A 133 0.64 3.26 -19.38
CA LYS A 133 1.01 3.91 -20.64
C LYS A 133 1.92 3.02 -21.49
N GLN A 134 2.84 2.29 -20.87
CA GLN A 134 3.70 1.33 -21.56
C GLN A 134 2.86 0.19 -22.13
N GLU A 135 2.00 -0.43 -21.30
CA GLU A 135 1.10 -1.51 -21.74
C GLU A 135 0.19 -1.05 -22.90
N LYS A 136 -0.34 0.17 -22.83
CA LYS A 136 -1.14 0.73 -23.93
C LYS A 136 -0.34 0.83 -25.23
N GLU A 137 0.94 1.19 -25.16
CA GLU A 137 1.77 1.33 -26.36
C GLU A 137 2.17 -0.03 -26.92
N GLU A 138 2.57 -0.97 -26.07
CA GLU A 138 2.84 -2.37 -26.45
C GLU A 138 1.61 -3.00 -27.12
N ARG A 139 0.42 -2.79 -26.55
CA ARG A 139 -0.82 -3.30 -27.14
C ARG A 139 -1.09 -2.71 -28.51
N LYS A 140 -0.82 -1.42 -28.73
CA LYS A 140 -0.97 -0.82 -30.08
C LYS A 140 0.01 -1.42 -31.07
N GLN A 141 1.25 -1.65 -30.67
CA GLN A 141 2.27 -2.25 -31.53
C GLN A 141 1.88 -3.67 -31.93
N CYS A 142 1.50 -4.50 -30.97
CA CYS A 142 1.00 -5.85 -31.24
C CYS A 142 -0.23 -5.85 -32.16
N MET A 143 -1.21 -4.96 -31.90
CA MET A 143 -2.37 -4.82 -32.80
C MET A 143 -1.97 -4.40 -34.21
N PHE A 144 -0.99 -3.49 -34.34
CA PHE A 144 -0.49 -3.05 -35.64
C PHE A 144 0.16 -4.21 -36.41
N GLU A 145 0.98 -5.03 -35.74
CA GLU A 145 1.62 -6.22 -36.32
C GLU A 145 0.56 -7.23 -36.81
N VAL A 146 -0.43 -7.55 -35.96
CA VAL A 146 -1.52 -8.47 -36.34
C VAL A 146 -2.31 -7.96 -37.54
N TYR A 147 -2.65 -6.66 -37.57
CA TYR A 147 -3.35 -6.10 -38.73
C TYR A 147 -2.49 -6.08 -39.99
N HIS A 148 -1.19 -5.85 -39.85
CA HIS A 148 -0.26 -5.85 -40.97
C HIS A 148 -0.11 -7.26 -41.57
N GLU A 149 0.09 -8.28 -40.73
CA GLU A 149 0.16 -9.68 -41.17
C GLU A 149 -1.15 -10.14 -41.81
N HIS A 150 -2.30 -9.77 -41.22
CA HIS A 150 -3.61 -10.09 -41.78
C HIS A 150 -3.82 -9.43 -43.15
N ALA A 151 -3.39 -8.17 -43.33
CA ALA A 151 -3.46 -7.49 -44.62
C ALA A 151 -2.58 -8.19 -45.68
N ILE A 152 -1.34 -8.57 -45.32
CA ILE A 152 -0.44 -9.33 -46.21
C ILE A 152 -1.06 -10.67 -46.59
N ALA A 153 -1.65 -11.39 -45.62
CA ALA A 153 -2.29 -12.67 -45.87
C ALA A 153 -3.49 -12.52 -46.82
N GLN A 154 -4.32 -11.49 -46.64
CA GLN A 154 -5.43 -11.21 -47.55
C GLN A 154 -4.94 -10.87 -48.97
N ASP A 155 -3.89 -10.07 -49.12
CA ASP A 155 -3.32 -9.74 -50.43
C ASP A 155 -2.76 -10.99 -51.12
N THR A 156 -2.10 -11.88 -50.36
CA THR A 156 -1.59 -13.17 -50.88
C THR A 156 -2.71 -14.09 -51.36
N VAL A 157 -3.86 -14.12 -50.67
CA VAL A 157 -5.02 -14.90 -51.09
C VAL A 157 -5.64 -14.33 -52.38
N MET A 158 -5.66 -13.00 -52.53
CA MET A 158 -6.23 -12.34 -53.70
C MET A 158 -5.32 -12.40 -54.94
N ASN A 159 -4.00 -12.49 -54.74
CA ASN A 159 -3.00 -12.67 -55.79
C ASN A 159 -2.01 -13.76 -55.37
N PRO A 160 -2.37 -15.05 -55.49
CA PRO A 160 -1.47 -16.12 -55.12
C PRO A 160 -0.22 -16.07 -56.01
N PRO A 161 0.99 -16.22 -55.44
CA PRO A 161 2.19 -16.39 -56.25
C PRO A 161 2.04 -17.60 -57.17
N PRO A 162 2.72 -17.64 -58.34
CA PRO A 162 2.69 -18.80 -59.22
C PRO A 162 3.03 -20.06 -58.43
N PHE A 163 2.11 -21.02 -58.41
CA PHE A 163 2.29 -22.29 -57.71
C PHE A 163 3.23 -23.19 -58.55
N GLU A 164 4.47 -23.34 -58.11
CA GLU A 164 5.43 -24.28 -58.71
C GLU A 164 5.30 -25.63 -57.99
N LEU A 165 4.67 -26.60 -58.66
CA LEU A 165 4.33 -27.92 -58.11
C LEU A 165 5.58 -28.74 -57.73
N ASP A 166 6.72 -28.50 -58.39
CA ASP A 166 7.98 -29.24 -58.20
C ASP A 166 8.60 -29.08 -56.80
N ASP A 167 8.47 -27.92 -56.16
CA ASP A 167 9.10 -27.63 -54.86
C ASP A 167 8.43 -28.34 -53.67
N HIS A 168 7.27 -28.95 -53.88
CA HIS A 168 6.46 -29.57 -52.82
C HIS A 168 6.31 -31.09 -52.98
N LEU A 169 6.76 -31.66 -54.10
CA LEU A 169 6.77 -33.12 -54.31
C LEU A 169 7.65 -33.84 -53.28
N ASP A 170 8.74 -33.21 -52.84
CA ASP A 170 9.66 -33.74 -51.83
C ASP A 170 9.05 -33.84 -50.41
N LEU A 171 7.91 -33.18 -50.16
CA LEU A 171 7.21 -33.18 -48.87
C LEU A 171 6.16 -34.31 -48.76
N LEU A 172 5.85 -35.00 -49.86
CA LEU A 172 4.94 -36.15 -49.84
C LEU A 172 5.65 -37.40 -49.29
N ASP A 173 4.87 -38.31 -48.68
CA ASP A 173 5.40 -39.60 -48.27
C ASP A 173 5.89 -40.41 -49.49
N PRO A 174 6.92 -41.27 -49.36
CA PRO A 174 7.51 -42.00 -50.49
C PRO A 174 6.49 -42.79 -51.32
N ASP A 175 5.46 -43.34 -50.66
CA ASP A 175 4.38 -44.09 -51.31
C ASP A 175 3.47 -43.16 -52.15
N GLN A 176 3.30 -41.91 -51.72
CA GLN A 176 2.52 -40.89 -52.44
C GLN A 176 3.32 -40.28 -53.58
N GLN A 177 4.63 -40.08 -53.39
CA GLN A 177 5.55 -39.67 -54.47
C GLN A 177 5.57 -40.72 -55.59
N ALA A 178 5.68 -42.01 -55.23
CA ALA A 178 5.64 -43.10 -56.19
C ALA A 178 4.30 -43.16 -56.96
N PHE A 179 3.18 -42.96 -56.26
CA PHE A 179 1.86 -42.87 -56.88
C PHE A 179 1.73 -41.69 -57.84
N MET A 180 2.22 -40.50 -57.45
CA MET A 180 2.20 -39.31 -58.30
C MET A 180 3.05 -39.49 -59.56
N HIS A 181 4.26 -40.04 -59.45
CA HIS A 181 5.09 -40.37 -60.61
C HIS A 181 4.41 -41.39 -61.53
N GLN A 182 3.74 -42.39 -60.96
CA GLN A 182 2.99 -43.39 -61.71
C GLN A 182 1.79 -42.78 -62.46
N CYS A 183 1.08 -41.82 -61.86
CA CYS A 183 -0.03 -41.12 -62.51
C CYS A 183 0.42 -40.11 -63.59
N ILE A 184 1.67 -39.63 -63.52
CA ILE A 184 2.24 -38.72 -64.54
C ILE A 184 2.75 -39.52 -65.76
N ASP A 185 3.25 -40.75 -65.54
CA ASP A 185 3.71 -41.65 -66.61
C ASP A 185 2.56 -42.38 -67.34
N GLU A 186 1.37 -42.50 -66.74
CA GLU A 186 0.17 -43.04 -67.39
C GLU A 186 -0.54 -41.94 -68.22
N GLU A 187 -0.09 -41.76 -69.48
CA GLU A 187 -0.59 -40.78 -70.46
C GLU A 187 -2.07 -40.94 -70.88
N ASP A 188 -2.83 -41.86 -70.28
CA ASP A 188 -4.24 -42.11 -70.59
C ASP A 188 -5.11 -42.22 -69.32
N LEU A 189 -5.41 -41.08 -68.68
CA LEU A 189 -6.57 -40.97 -67.78
C LEU A 189 -7.64 -40.01 -68.34
N PRO A 190 -8.91 -40.43 -68.43
CA PRO A 190 -10.00 -39.56 -68.84
C PRO A 190 -10.15 -38.43 -67.82
N SER A 191 -10.30 -37.21 -68.31
CA SER A 191 -10.50 -35.98 -67.54
C SER A 191 -11.71 -36.10 -66.60
N LEU A 192 -11.47 -36.58 -65.39
CA LEU A 192 -12.39 -36.43 -64.28
C LEU A 192 -12.32 -34.97 -63.83
N PRO A 193 -13.45 -34.23 -63.83
CA PRO A 193 -13.48 -32.87 -63.32
C PRO A 193 -13.38 -32.95 -61.79
N VAL A 194 -12.16 -33.08 -61.28
CA VAL A 194 -11.87 -32.76 -59.88
C VAL A 194 -12.13 -31.27 -59.77
N LYS A 195 -13.27 -30.92 -59.18
CA LYS A 195 -13.71 -29.53 -59.02
C LYS A 195 -12.58 -28.76 -58.34
N GLU A 196 -12.07 -27.73 -59.01
CA GLU A 196 -11.04 -26.81 -58.53
C GLU A 196 -11.36 -26.30 -57.11
N ASP A 197 -12.65 -26.24 -56.75
CA ASP A 197 -13.16 -25.95 -55.41
C ASP A 197 -12.59 -26.87 -54.31
N LEU A 198 -12.45 -28.18 -54.56
CA LEU A 198 -11.92 -29.12 -53.57
C LEU A 198 -10.42 -28.96 -53.38
N LEU A 199 -9.68 -28.63 -54.45
CA LEU A 199 -8.24 -28.36 -54.35
C LEU A 199 -7.98 -27.05 -53.62
N ALA A 200 -8.79 -26.01 -53.86
CA ALA A 200 -8.76 -24.78 -53.10
C ALA A 200 -9.06 -25.03 -51.61
N GLU A 201 -10.08 -25.83 -51.30
CA GLU A 201 -10.47 -26.13 -49.92
C GLU A 201 -9.40 -26.98 -49.19
N ILE A 202 -8.79 -27.95 -49.86
CA ILE A 202 -7.69 -28.75 -49.31
C ILE A 202 -6.44 -27.89 -49.08
N SER A 203 -6.15 -26.93 -49.96
CA SER A 203 -4.98 -26.05 -49.84
C SER A 203 -5.04 -25.11 -48.62
N ILE A 204 -6.24 -24.82 -48.13
CA ILE A 204 -6.46 -23.93 -46.98
C ILE A 204 -6.27 -24.67 -45.65
N LEU A 205 -6.47 -26.00 -45.63
CA LEU A 205 -6.42 -26.79 -44.39
C LEU A 205 -5.06 -26.75 -43.67
N PRO A 206 -3.89 -26.87 -44.33
CA PRO A 206 -2.60 -26.76 -43.65
C PRO A 206 -2.39 -25.41 -42.96
N TYR A 207 -2.89 -24.33 -43.56
CA TYR A 207 -2.82 -22.99 -42.99
C TYR A 207 -3.73 -22.85 -41.76
N VAL A 208 -4.95 -23.37 -41.83
CA VAL A 208 -5.89 -23.39 -40.69
C VAL A 208 -5.33 -24.23 -39.55
N LEU A 209 -4.72 -25.38 -39.84
CA LEU A 209 -4.10 -26.22 -38.81
C LEU A 209 -2.88 -25.52 -38.17
N SER A 210 -2.05 -24.82 -38.95
CA SER A 210 -0.92 -24.04 -38.42
C SER A 210 -1.37 -22.88 -37.52
N THR A 211 -2.47 -22.20 -37.87
CA THR A 211 -3.01 -21.11 -37.04
C THR A 211 -3.59 -21.64 -35.73
N ILE A 212 -4.29 -22.78 -35.76
CA ILE A 212 -4.78 -23.44 -34.55
C ILE A 212 -3.62 -23.84 -33.62
N ASP A 213 -2.53 -24.40 -34.16
CA ASP A 213 -1.36 -24.77 -33.36
C ASP A 213 -0.71 -23.56 -32.67
N LYS A 214 -0.57 -22.44 -33.40
CA LYS A 214 -0.07 -21.17 -32.82
C LYS A 214 -0.97 -20.65 -31.69
N VAL A 215 -2.29 -20.72 -31.87
CA VAL A 215 -3.24 -20.29 -30.83
C VAL A 215 -3.15 -21.19 -29.61
N GLN A 216 -3.10 -22.52 -29.79
CA GLN A 216 -2.95 -23.46 -28.67
C GLN A 216 -1.65 -23.23 -27.88
N LYS A 217 -0.55 -22.94 -28.58
CA LYS A 217 0.71 -22.61 -27.93
C LYS A 217 0.64 -21.32 -27.13
N ALA A 218 0.03 -20.28 -27.69
CA ALA A 218 -0.17 -19.00 -27.00
C ALA A 218 -1.09 -19.14 -25.77
N GLU A 219 -2.15 -19.95 -25.86
CA GLU A 219 -3.01 -20.28 -24.72
C GLU A 219 -2.26 -21.02 -23.61
N GLY A 220 -1.39 -21.97 -23.98
CA GLY A 220 -0.50 -22.65 -23.02
C GLY A 220 0.45 -21.71 -22.31
N GLU A 221 1.11 -20.81 -23.05
CA GLU A 221 2.01 -19.80 -22.48
C GLU A 221 1.27 -18.82 -21.56
N PHE A 222 0.05 -18.40 -21.93
CA PHE A 222 -0.81 -17.56 -21.10
C PHE A 222 -1.24 -18.29 -19.83
N GLY A 223 -1.66 -19.55 -19.93
CA GLY A 223 -2.00 -20.40 -18.79
C GLY A 223 -0.84 -20.53 -17.80
N ASP A 224 0.37 -20.77 -18.30
CA ASP A 224 1.59 -20.84 -17.49
C ASP A 224 1.91 -19.50 -16.80
N LEU A 225 1.70 -18.37 -17.48
CA LEU A 225 1.90 -17.04 -16.90
C LEU A 225 0.90 -16.78 -15.77
N VAL A 226 -0.38 -17.08 -15.99
CA VAL A 226 -1.44 -16.94 -14.98
C VAL A 226 -1.16 -17.84 -13.79
N MET A 227 -0.73 -19.09 -14.01
CA MET A 227 -0.38 -20.02 -12.93
C MET A 227 0.86 -19.57 -12.16
N LYS A 228 1.88 -19.03 -12.83
CA LYS A 228 3.06 -18.43 -12.16
C LYS A 228 2.68 -17.22 -11.33
N GLU A 229 1.80 -16.36 -11.83
CA GLU A 229 1.37 -15.15 -11.12
C GLU A 229 0.44 -15.50 -9.94
N ALA A 230 -0.45 -16.48 -10.12
CA ALA A 230 -1.23 -17.06 -9.05
C ALA A 230 -0.33 -17.70 -8.00
N ALA A 231 0.69 -18.46 -8.39
CA ALA A 231 1.67 -19.07 -7.48
C ALA A 231 2.50 -18.02 -6.73
N LYS A 232 2.87 -16.89 -7.34
CA LYS A 232 3.50 -15.76 -6.62
C LYS A 232 2.56 -15.11 -5.61
N LYS A 233 1.27 -14.97 -5.94
CA LYS A 233 0.26 -14.42 -5.02
C LYS A 233 -0.12 -15.39 -3.91
N LEU A 234 -0.06 -16.70 -4.19
CA LEU A 234 -0.22 -17.79 -3.22
C LEU A 234 1.10 -18.18 -2.54
N ALA A 235 2.23 -17.58 -2.88
CA ALA A 235 3.46 -17.74 -2.12
C ALA A 235 3.25 -17.01 -0.79
N TRP A 236 2.63 -17.72 0.14
CA TRP A 236 2.46 -17.31 1.51
C TRP A 236 3.83 -16.89 2.05
N PRO A 237 3.93 -15.76 2.77
CA PRO A 237 5.17 -15.46 3.48
C PRO A 237 5.46 -16.67 4.37
N GLU A 238 6.69 -17.20 4.31
CA GLU A 238 7.17 -18.36 5.08
C GLU A 238 7.04 -18.21 6.62
N SER A 239 6.37 -17.16 7.10
CA SER A 239 6.17 -16.83 8.51
C SER A 239 4.76 -17.12 9.04
N ILE A 240 3.83 -17.66 8.25
CA ILE A 240 2.48 -17.99 8.75
C ILE A 240 2.34 -19.49 8.88
N ASP A 241 2.36 -19.94 10.13
CA ASP A 241 2.16 -21.33 10.53
C ASP A 241 0.79 -21.83 10.01
N PRO A 242 0.74 -22.87 9.16
CA PRO A 242 -0.51 -23.38 8.58
C PRO A 242 -1.53 -23.82 9.63
N PHE A 243 -1.09 -24.11 10.87
CA PHE A 243 -1.98 -24.41 11.99
C PHE A 243 -2.77 -23.19 12.49
N LEU A 244 -2.29 -21.96 12.29
CA LEU A 244 -3.01 -20.74 12.68
C LEU A 244 -4.18 -20.42 11.73
N LEU A 245 -4.06 -20.76 10.44
CA LEU A 245 -5.13 -20.59 9.45
C LEU A 245 -6.27 -21.60 9.66
N LEU A 246 -5.94 -22.86 9.93
CA LEU A 246 -6.94 -23.89 10.25
C LEU A 246 -7.72 -23.56 11.53
N ARG A 247 -7.07 -22.92 12.52
CA ARG A 247 -7.73 -22.45 13.74
C ARG A 247 -8.62 -21.23 13.51
N ALA A 248 -8.21 -20.29 12.65
CA ALA A 248 -9.03 -19.13 12.31
C ALA A 248 -10.31 -19.53 11.55
N LEU A 249 -10.23 -20.56 10.70
CA LEU A 249 -11.39 -21.06 9.95
C LEU A 249 -12.32 -21.91 10.83
N SER A 250 -11.83 -22.65 11.82
CA SER A 250 -12.69 -23.43 12.72
C SER A 250 -13.49 -22.59 13.71
N HIS A 251 -13.03 -21.38 14.05
CA HIS A 251 -13.78 -20.47 14.92
C HIS A 251 -14.89 -19.70 14.18
N HIS A 252 -14.88 -19.65 12.84
CA HIS A 252 -15.90 -18.95 12.07
C HIS A 252 -17.15 -19.79 11.77
N THR A 253 -17.06 -21.13 11.85
CA THR A 253 -18.18 -22.04 11.59
C THR A 253 -19.08 -22.30 12.81
N VAL A 254 -18.71 -21.84 14.01
CA VAL A 254 -19.46 -22.16 15.25
C VAL A 254 -20.52 -21.09 15.62
N HIS A 255 -20.57 -19.95 14.92
CA HIS A 255 -21.52 -18.87 15.24
C HIS A 255 -22.63 -18.65 14.20
N GLN A 256 -22.85 -19.59 13.27
CA GLN A 256 -23.85 -19.41 12.19
C GLN A 256 -25.00 -20.43 12.20
N GLU A 257 -25.17 -21.24 13.25
CA GLU A 257 -26.29 -22.20 13.37
C GLU A 257 -27.36 -21.84 14.42
N ASP A 258 -27.23 -20.72 15.14
CA ASP A 258 -28.28 -20.25 16.06
C ASP A 258 -28.84 -18.87 15.62
N SER A 259 -29.67 -18.86 14.56
CA SER A 259 -30.70 -17.83 14.29
C SER A 259 -31.67 -18.30 13.21
#